data_AF-A0AA43DK20-F1
#
_entry.id   AF-A0AA43DK20-F1
#
_cell.length_a   1.000
_cell.length_b   1.000
_cell.length_c   1.000
_cell.angle_alpha   90.00
_cell.angle_beta   90.00
_cell.angle_gamma   90.00
#
_symmetry.space_group_name_H-M   'P 1'
#
loop_
_entity.id
_entity.type
_entity.pdbx_description
1 polymer ?
#
loop_
_entity_poly.entity_id
_entity_poly.type
_entity_poly.pdbx_seq_one_letter_code
_entity_poly.pdbx_strand_id
1 'polypeptide(L)' 'MLQAGDRVPEVEVWAAPREEPQPLNEILGPGLALLCFYLWDWSPT' A
#
# COMPACT_ATOMS: atom_id res chain seq x y z
N MET A 1 -1.28 -2.77 14.38
CA MET A 1 -1.28 -4.09 13.73
C MET A 1 -2.71 -4.40 13.35
N LEU A 2 -2.99 -4.69 12.08
CA LEU A 2 -4.34 -5.11 11.66
C LEU A 2 -4.55 -6.59 12.01
N GLN A 3 -5.74 -6.93 12.48
CA GLN A 3 -6.20 -8.30 12.67
C GLN A 3 -6.99 -8.78 11.46
N ALA A 4 -7.22 -10.09 11.36
CA ALA A 4 -8.07 -10.65 10.31
C ALA A 4 -9.51 -10.11 10.45
N GLY A 5 -10.04 -9.59 9.35
CA GLY A 5 -11.36 -8.96 9.32
C GLY A 5 -11.36 -7.45 9.61
N ASP A 6 -10.24 -6.90 10.09
CA ASP A 6 -10.10 -5.45 10.22
C ASP A 6 -10.14 -4.77 8.84
N ARG A 7 -10.69 -3.56 8.82
CA ARG A 7 -10.68 -2.73 7.61
C ARG A 7 -9.26 -2.26 7.33
N VAL A 8 -8.87 -2.27 6.06
CA VAL A 8 -7.64 -1.59 5.61
C VAL A 8 -7.79 -0.09 5.90
N PRO A 9 -6.79 0.55 6.54
CA PRO A 9 -6.84 1.98 6.86
C PRO A 9 -7.06 2.86 5.63
N GLU A 10 -7.84 3.93 5.81
CA GLU A 10 -7.95 5.01 4.83
C GLU A 10 -6.72 5.91 4.97
N VAL A 11 -5.77 5.77 4.04
CA VAL A 11 -4.50 6.49 4.04
C VAL A 11 -4.15 6.93 2.62
N GLU A 12 -3.39 8.02 2.51
CA GLU A 12 -2.77 8.42 1.27
C GLU A 12 -1.36 7.82 1.16
N VAL A 13 -0.98 7.35 -0.03
CA VAL A 13 0.32 6.74 -0.29
C VAL A 13 0.93 7.27 -1.59
N TRP A 14 2.27 7.30 -1.64
CA TRP A 14 3.01 7.59 -2.87
C TRP A 14 3.28 6.29 -3.63
N ALA A 15 2.78 6.17 -4.85
CA ALA A 15 2.98 5.00 -5.69
C ALA A 15 4.30 5.04 -6.49
N ALA A 16 4.77 6.25 -6.85
CA ALA A 16 6.04 6.44 -7.55
C ALA A 16 6.71 7.78 -7.17
N PRO A 17 8.03 7.93 -7.44
CA PRO A 17 8.72 9.19 -7.23
C PRO A 17 8.12 10.34 -8.05
N ARG A 18 7.98 11.51 -7.43
CA ARG A 18 7.46 12.76 -8.04
C ARG A 18 5.98 12.72 -8.43
N GLU A 19 5.23 11.74 -7.94
CA GLU A 19 3.77 11.76 -7.98
C GLU A 19 3.20 12.39 -6.71
N GLU A 20 1.98 12.91 -6.82
CA GLU A 20 1.19 13.30 -5.65
C GLU A 20 0.67 12.05 -4.92
N PRO A 21 0.55 12.10 -3.59
CA PRO A 21 -0.01 10.98 -2.83
C PRO A 21 -1.49 10.77 -3.21
N GLN A 22 -1.92 9.52 -3.25
CA GLN A 22 -3.29 9.14 -3.63
C GLN A 22 -3.91 8.24 -2.56
N PRO A 23 -5.24 8.27 -2.40
CA PRO A 23 -5.94 7.35 -1.51
C PRO A 23 -5.64 5.89 -1.85
N LEU A 24 -5.24 5.09 -0.85
CA LEU A 24 -4.84 3.70 -1.05
C LEU A 24 -5.95 2.86 -1.72
N ASN A 25 -7.21 3.10 -1.36
CA ASN A 25 -8.36 2.41 -1.94
C ASN A 25 -8.55 2.68 -3.45
N GLU A 26 -8.18 3.86 -3.93
CA GLU A 26 -8.22 4.18 -5.36
C GLU A 26 -7.10 3.44 -6.11
N ILE A 27 -5.91 3.35 -5.50
CA ILE A 27 -4.77 2.63 -6.07
C ILE A 27 -5.01 1.12 -6.16
N LEU A 28 -5.61 0.52 -5.13
CA LEU A 28 -5.88 -0.93 -5.11
C LEU A 28 -6.94 -1.36 -6.14
N GLY A 29 -7.83 -0.44 -6.54
CA GLY A 29 -8.91 -0.72 -7.49
C GLY A 29 -9.93 -1.76 -6.97
N PRO A 30 -10.83 -2.23 -7.83
CA PRO A 30 -11.83 -3.23 -7.45
C PRO A 30 -11.22 -4.64 -7.36
N GLY A 31 -11.60 -5.40 -6.33
CA GLY A 31 -11.27 -6.82 -6.19
C GLY A 31 -10.43 -7.14 -4.95
N LEU A 32 -9.75 -8.29 -5.00
CA LEU A 32 -8.84 -8.73 -3.94
C LEU A 32 -7.43 -8.21 -4.23
N ALA A 33 -6.78 -7.65 -3.21
CA ALA A 33 -5.41 -7.15 -3.29
C ALA A 33 -4.52 -7.82 -2.24
N LEU A 34 -3.23 -7.96 -2.57
CA LEU A 34 -2.19 -8.42 -1.66
C LEU A 34 -1.18 -7.28 -1.45
N LEU A 35 -1.03 -6.82 -0.20
CA LEU A 35 -0.05 -5.82 0.17
C LEU A 35 1.18 -6.49 0.79
N CYS A 36 2.35 -6.21 0.25
CA CYS A 36 3.63 -6.72 0.73
C CYS A 36 4.48 -5.56 1.26
N PHE A 37 4.98 -5.69 2.49
CA PHE A 37 5.90 -4.72 3.09
C PHE A 37 7.33 -5.24 2.99
N TYR A 38 8.27 -4.38 2.64
CA TYR A 38 9.71 -4.66 2.61
C TYR A 38 10.47 -3.53 3.32
N LEU A 39 11.70 -3.81 3.78
CA LEU A 39 12.47 -2.83 4.55
C LEU A 39 13.15 -1.77 3.69
N TRP A 40 13.79 -2.19 2.60
CA TRP A 40 14.66 -1.31 1.81
C TRP A 40 14.74 -1.75 0.35
N ASP A 41 14.71 -0.74 -0.52
CA ASP A 41 15.01 -0.87 -1.93
C ASP A 41 16.47 -1.28 -2.15
N TRP A 42 16.73 -1.99 -3.25
CA TRP A 42 18.08 -2.38 -3.68
C TRP A 42 18.86 -3.22 -2.65
N SER A 43 18.16 -4.01 -1.86
CA SER A 43 18.81 -4.96 -0.97
C SER A 43 19.22 -6.24 -1.73
N PRO A 44 20.44 -6.76 -1.50
CA PRO A 44 20.92 -7.99 -2.14
C PRO A 44 20.26 -9.27 -1.58
N THR A 45 19.21 -9.12 -0.75
CA THR A 45 18.83 -9.89 0.46
C THR A 45 19.67 -9.61 1.70
#